data_AF-A0A501Y355-F1
#
_entry.id   AF-A0A501Y355-F1
#
_cell.length_a   1.000
_cell.length_b   1.000
_cell.length_c   1.000
_cell.angle_alpha   90.00
_cell.angle_beta   90.00
_cell.angle_gamma   90.00
#
_symmetry.space_group_name_H-M   'P 1'
#
loop_
_entity.id
_entity.type
_entity.pdbx_description
1 polymer ?
#
loop_
_entity_poly.entity_id
_entity_poly.type
_entity_poly.pdbx_seq_one_letter_code
_entity_poly.pdbx_strand_id
1 'polypeptide(L)'
;MKVIVVLILIVIGVFLFRRAQRLAKEEQEAMMAKKTTEMTKDTNSFPEVAESTPEVTPPVNNTPEDASATMKAPEIELMPREEVHQPSRAEIVAISEDIIDVDIPAVPNEDPVIILADASANIEKEAEIKPVSSEAEGLATPGSWANVTLQRAFEGYQSAETELARYNALQDVIAECYKQRKSTDYLAYGAALCELYLALFHRANATKPKQVELKTTGFMQLATLLNDTQAFNEAIALCQQAVSLGLTDGTVTGFEGRISRIEKAQAKAATA
;
A
#
# COMPACT_ATOMS: atom_id res chain seq x y z
N MET A 1 15.17 -37.93 4.04
CA MET A 1 14.73 -36.62 3.51
C MET A 1 13.70 -35.92 4.41
N LYS A 2 12.55 -36.54 4.74
CA LYS A 2 11.49 -35.87 5.55
C LYS A 2 11.94 -35.36 6.92
N VAL A 3 12.78 -36.12 7.63
CA VAL A 3 13.32 -35.73 8.95
C VAL A 3 14.25 -34.51 8.87
N ILE A 4 15.03 -34.39 7.80
CA ILE A 4 15.94 -33.25 7.58
C ILE A 4 15.12 -31.97 7.31
N VAL A 5 14.04 -32.07 6.54
CA VAL A 5 13.13 -30.94 6.27
C VAL A 5 12.48 -30.43 7.55
N VAL A 6 12.03 -31.34 8.43
CA VAL A 6 11.43 -30.96 9.71
C VAL A 6 12.45 -30.25 10.62
N LEU A 7 13.69 -30.73 10.68
CA LEU A 7 14.74 -30.07 11.46
C LEU A 7 15.07 -28.66 10.92
N ILE A 8 15.08 -28.47 9.61
CA ILE A 8 15.30 -27.15 8.99
C ILE A 8 14.16 -26.20 9.36
N LEU A 9 12.90 -26.64 9.31
CA LEU A 9 11.74 -25.81 9.68
C LEU A 9 11.79 -25.40 11.16
N ILE A 10 12.23 -26.30 12.05
CA ILE A 10 12.40 -25.97 13.47
C ILE A 10 13.48 -24.90 13.67
N VAL A 11 14.62 -25.02 12.98
CA VAL A 11 15.70 -24.03 13.07
C VAL A 11 15.27 -22.66 12.53
N ILE A 12 14.55 -22.63 11.40
CA ILE A 12 13.99 -21.40 10.83
C ILE A 12 12.97 -20.78 11.79
N GLY A 13 12.08 -21.59 12.38
CA GLY A 13 11.10 -21.12 13.36
C GLY A 13 11.76 -20.48 14.58
N VAL A 14 12.78 -21.12 15.16
CA VAL A 14 13.54 -20.58 16.31
C VAL A 14 14.29 -19.31 15.92
N PHE A 15 14.86 -19.24 14.70
CA PHE A 15 15.55 -18.05 14.22
C PHE A 15 14.60 -16.86 14.05
N LEU A 16 13.43 -17.06 13.42
CA LEU A 16 12.42 -16.01 13.26
C LEU A 16 11.87 -15.55 14.60
N PHE A 17 11.63 -16.47 15.55
CA PHE A 17 11.18 -16.13 16.90
C PHE A 17 12.21 -15.27 17.66
N ARG A 18 13.50 -15.63 17.61
CA ARG A 18 14.57 -14.83 18.23
C ARG A 18 14.73 -13.45 17.57
N ARG A 19 14.54 -13.36 16.26
CA ARG A 19 14.58 -12.08 15.52
C ARG A 19 13.42 -11.18 15.93
N ALA A 20 12.21 -11.72 16.03
CA ALA A 20 11.04 -10.98 16.49
C ALA A 20 11.21 -10.49 17.94
N GLN A 21 11.74 -11.32 18.83
CA GLN A 21 12.02 -10.90 20.21
C GLN A 21 13.08 -9.79 20.32
N ARG A 22 14.07 -9.75 19.43
CA ARG A 22 15.06 -8.65 19.42
C ARG A 22 14.41 -7.32 19.00
N LEU A 23 13.61 -7.34 17.95
CA LEU A 23 12.89 -6.14 17.48
C LEU A 23 11.94 -5.60 18.55
N ALA A 24 11.20 -6.48 19.24
CA ALA A 24 10.31 -6.07 20.31
C ALA A 24 11.05 -5.44 21.51
N LYS A 25 12.27 -5.92 21.83
CA LYS A 25 13.10 -5.32 22.88
C LYS A 25 13.67 -3.96 22.47
N GLU A 26 14.14 -3.83 21.23
CA GLU A 26 14.63 -2.56 20.69
C GLU A 26 13.54 -1.49 20.68
N GLU A 27 12.28 -1.84 20.35
CA GLU A 27 11.15 -0.92 20.43
C GLU A 27 10.80 -0.52 21.87
N GLN A 28 10.83 -1.45 22.83
CA GLN A 28 10.60 -1.13 24.24
C GLN A 28 11.70 -0.23 24.81
N GLU A 29 12.97 -0.48 24.47
CA GLU A 29 14.10 0.34 24.90
C GLU A 29 14.03 1.75 24.29
N ALA A 30 13.62 1.86 23.02
CA ALA A 30 13.38 3.16 22.38
C ALA A 30 12.22 3.95 23.00
N MET A 31 11.16 3.27 23.45
CA MET A 31 10.05 3.90 24.16
C MET A 31 10.46 4.37 25.57
N MET A 32 11.27 3.59 26.28
CA MET A 32 11.81 3.97 27.60
C MET A 32 12.75 5.19 27.50
N ALA A 33 13.64 5.22 26.50
CA ALA A 33 14.58 6.33 26.29
C ALA A 33 13.86 7.66 25.95
N LYS A 34 12.75 7.62 25.20
CA LYS A 34 11.95 8.80 24.89
C LYS A 34 11.19 9.32 26.11
N LYS A 35 10.64 8.43 26.95
CA LYS A 35 9.92 8.82 28.18
C LYS A 35 10.81 9.53 29.20
N THR A 36 12.10 9.18 29.28
CA THR A 36 13.08 9.88 30.14
C THR A 36 13.44 11.27 29.60
N THR A 37 13.35 11.49 28.29
CA THR A 37 13.72 12.77 27.65
C THR A 37 12.60 13.82 27.71
N GLU A 38 11.32 13.40 27.78
CA GLU A 38 10.18 14.34 27.85
C GLU A 38 9.86 14.87 29.26
N MET A 39 10.27 14.20 30.35
CA MET A 39 9.97 14.64 31.73
C MET A 39 10.83 15.81 32.25
N THR A 40 11.80 16.34 31.48
CA THR A 40 12.67 17.46 31.92
C THR A 40 12.36 18.80 31.24
N LYS A 41 11.34 18.88 30.39
CA LYS A 41 11.07 20.07 29.59
C LYS A 41 9.62 20.53 29.76
N ASP A 42 9.28 21.01 30.96
CA ASP A 42 8.25 22.04 31.18
C ASP A 42 8.11 22.35 32.68
N THR A 43 8.73 23.44 33.16
CA THR A 43 8.19 24.24 34.28
C THR A 43 8.79 25.66 34.26
N ASN A 44 7.88 26.62 34.13
CA ASN A 44 7.90 28.04 34.48
C ASN A 44 8.51 29.12 33.55
N SER A 45 7.56 29.87 32.97
CA SER A 45 7.65 31.23 32.46
C SER A 45 7.32 32.29 33.53
N PHE A 46 8.27 33.22 33.76
CA PHE A 46 8.17 34.69 34.03
C PHE A 46 7.38 35.25 35.23
N PRO A 47 7.57 36.54 35.65
CA PRO A 47 8.58 37.58 35.29
C PRO A 47 9.25 38.30 36.50
N GLU A 48 10.27 39.16 36.25
CA GLU A 48 10.41 40.57 36.75
C GLU A 48 11.88 41.06 36.94
N VAL A 49 12.24 42.08 36.13
CA VAL A 49 13.18 43.23 36.29
C VAL A 49 14.51 43.08 37.07
N ALA A 50 15.64 43.34 36.39
CA ALA A 50 16.62 44.40 36.72
C ALA A 50 17.86 44.39 35.78
N GLU A 51 17.94 45.40 34.93
CA GLU A 51 19.08 46.27 34.59
C GLU A 51 20.52 45.86 34.99
N SER A 52 21.41 45.69 33.99
CA SER A 52 22.68 46.45 33.81
C SER A 52 23.56 45.91 32.66
N THR A 53 23.99 46.86 31.83
CA THR A 53 24.97 46.89 30.71
C THR A 53 26.40 46.38 31.02
N PRO A 54 27.39 46.43 30.09
CA PRO A 54 27.48 45.87 28.73
C PRO A 54 28.87 45.15 28.52
N GLU A 55 29.30 44.94 27.26
CA GLU A 55 30.71 45.05 26.80
C GLU A 55 31.45 43.79 26.25
N VAL A 56 31.74 43.86 24.92
CA VAL A 56 33.01 43.51 24.20
C VAL A 56 33.45 42.03 24.05
N THR A 57 33.20 41.52 22.83
CA THR A 57 34.12 40.85 21.85
C THR A 57 35.03 39.64 22.21
N PRO A 58 35.45 38.84 21.19
CA PRO A 58 35.82 37.39 21.25
C PRO A 58 37.35 37.20 21.49
N PRO A 59 38.07 36.04 21.31
CA PRO A 59 37.78 34.86 20.46
C PRO A 59 38.41 33.48 20.87
N VAL A 60 38.39 32.52 19.91
CA VAL A 60 39.45 31.51 19.61
C VAL A 60 39.55 30.22 20.48
N ASN A 61 39.11 29.11 19.85
CA ASN A 61 39.91 27.96 19.39
C ASN A 61 40.31 26.80 20.34
N ASN A 62 40.32 25.61 19.71
CA ASN A 62 41.00 24.35 20.00
C ASN A 62 40.27 23.25 20.83
N THR A 63 39.82 22.23 20.09
CA THR A 63 40.34 20.84 20.03
C THR A 63 40.38 19.98 21.31
N PRO A 64 40.03 18.68 21.23
CA PRO A 64 39.68 17.85 22.38
C PRO A 64 40.82 16.95 22.86
N GLU A 65 40.85 16.65 24.16
CA GLU A 65 41.57 15.51 24.72
C GLU A 65 40.77 14.87 25.87
N ASP A 66 40.31 13.66 25.57
CA ASP A 66 40.34 12.40 26.30
C ASP A 66 40.48 12.30 27.84
N ALA A 67 39.95 11.17 28.31
CA ALA A 67 40.32 10.40 29.50
C ALA A 67 39.54 10.60 30.82
N SER A 68 38.73 9.56 31.07
CA SER A 68 38.80 8.69 32.25
C SER A 68 37.87 8.94 33.44
N ALA A 69 36.88 8.04 33.51
CA ALA A 69 36.47 7.21 34.65
C ALA A 69 36.68 7.73 36.08
N THR A 70 35.60 7.74 36.88
CA THR A 70 35.62 7.29 38.28
C THR A 70 34.22 6.82 38.72
N MET A 71 34.16 5.57 39.19
CA MET A 71 33.02 4.96 39.88
C MET A 71 32.83 5.56 41.28
N LYS A 72 31.58 5.71 41.74
CA LYS A 72 31.19 5.60 43.16
C LYS A 72 29.73 5.12 43.29
N ALA A 73 29.56 3.98 43.98
CA ALA A 73 28.37 3.58 44.74
C ALA A 73 28.47 4.16 46.18
N PRO A 74 27.59 3.89 47.18
CA PRO A 74 26.25 3.24 47.25
C PRO A 74 25.18 4.21 47.86
N GLU A 75 23.91 3.88 48.14
CA GLU A 75 23.37 3.34 49.42
C GLU A 75 21.85 3.70 49.46
N ILE A 76 20.92 2.74 49.29
CA ILE A 76 19.98 2.17 50.29
C ILE A 76 19.30 3.17 51.25
N GLU A 77 18.03 3.50 50.98
CA GLU A 77 16.96 3.75 51.99
C GLU A 77 15.63 3.26 51.36
N LEU A 78 15.11 2.10 51.78
CA LEU A 78 14.08 1.89 52.81
C LEU A 78 12.67 2.38 52.40
N MET A 79 11.77 1.39 52.27
CA MET A 79 10.33 1.54 51.97
C MET A 79 9.56 2.27 53.09
N PRO A 80 8.27 2.67 52.88
CA PRO A 80 7.18 1.71 53.10
C PRO A 80 6.05 1.74 52.07
N ARG A 81 5.55 0.53 51.85
CA ARG A 81 4.27 0.12 51.28
C ARG A 81 3.11 0.77 52.04
N GLU A 82 2.19 1.40 51.32
CA GLU A 82 0.84 1.70 51.80
C GLU A 82 -0.19 1.38 50.72
N GLU A 83 -1.39 1.08 51.19
CA GLU A 83 -2.35 0.13 50.64
C GLU A 83 -3.56 0.82 49.98
N VAL A 84 -4.19 0.08 49.06
CA VAL A 84 -5.65 0.07 48.80
C VAL A 84 -6.27 1.33 48.14
N HIS A 85 -6.76 1.16 46.90
CA HIS A 85 -8.18 1.31 46.58
C HIS A 85 -8.49 0.79 45.16
N GLN A 86 -9.23 -0.31 45.08
CA GLN A 86 -10.23 -0.50 44.03
C GLN A 86 -11.44 0.39 44.36
N PRO A 87 -12.17 0.85 43.35
CA PRO A 87 -13.51 0.27 43.13
C PRO A 87 -13.82 0.09 41.63
N SER A 88 -14.40 -1.05 41.23
CA SER A 88 -15.80 -1.19 40.77
C SER A 88 -16.07 -0.63 39.36
N ARG A 89 -16.96 -1.12 38.50
CA ARG A 89 -17.87 -2.27 38.38
C ARG A 89 -18.75 -1.90 37.17
N ALA A 90 -19.03 -2.87 36.27
CA ALA A 90 -20.01 -2.80 35.16
C ALA A 90 -19.67 -1.78 34.05
N GLU A 91 -19.79 -2.09 32.76
CA GLU A 91 -20.98 -2.58 32.08
C GLU A 91 -20.56 -3.26 30.77
N ILE A 92 -20.72 -4.59 30.66
CA ILE A 92 -20.58 -5.31 29.38
C ILE A 92 -21.99 -5.52 28.88
N VAL A 93 -22.39 -4.70 27.90
CA VAL A 93 -23.65 -4.86 27.17
C VAL A 93 -23.50 -6.03 26.21
N ALA A 94 -24.41 -6.99 26.38
CA ALA A 94 -24.60 -8.16 25.54
C ALA A 94 -24.85 -7.76 24.08
N ILE A 95 -24.09 -8.34 23.16
CA ILE A 95 -24.42 -8.33 21.74
C ILE A 95 -25.17 -9.63 21.49
N SER A 96 -26.48 -9.51 21.29
CA SER A 96 -27.37 -10.59 20.90
C SER A 96 -27.00 -11.13 19.53
N GLU A 97 -26.91 -12.45 19.43
CA GLU A 97 -26.94 -13.21 18.19
C GLU A 97 -28.35 -13.14 17.61
N ASP A 98 -28.52 -12.51 16.45
CA ASP A 98 -29.72 -12.67 15.62
C ASP A 98 -29.38 -13.61 14.45
N ILE A 99 -29.83 -14.84 14.63
CA ILE A 99 -29.87 -15.92 13.65
C ILE A 99 -31.02 -15.60 12.70
N ILE A 100 -30.71 -15.23 11.45
CA ILE A 100 -31.73 -15.11 10.40
C ILE A 100 -31.92 -16.50 9.80
N ASP A 101 -33.01 -17.13 10.20
CA ASP A 101 -33.65 -18.27 9.53
C ASP A 101 -34.22 -17.78 8.19
N VAL A 102 -33.57 -18.14 7.06
CA VAL A 102 -34.13 -17.95 5.71
C VAL A 102 -34.51 -19.32 5.17
N ASP A 103 -35.81 -19.57 5.25
CA ASP A 103 -36.53 -20.67 4.63
C ASP A 103 -36.49 -20.52 3.10
N ILE A 104 -35.76 -21.39 2.41
CA ILE A 104 -35.69 -21.44 0.94
C ILE A 104 -36.57 -22.60 0.47
N PRO A 105 -37.78 -22.35 -0.07
CA PRO A 105 -38.48 -23.38 -0.82
C PRO A 105 -37.86 -23.58 -2.20
N ALA A 106 -37.66 -24.84 -2.53
CA ALA A 106 -37.04 -25.32 -3.75
C ALA A 106 -38.06 -25.56 -4.89
N VAL A 107 -37.52 -25.56 -6.13
CA VAL A 107 -37.99 -26.27 -7.36
C VAL A 107 -39.10 -25.54 -8.18
N PRO A 108 -39.25 -25.71 -9.52
CA PRO A 108 -38.41 -26.34 -10.56
C PRO A 108 -38.01 -25.42 -11.74
N ASN A 109 -37.05 -25.99 -12.49
CA ASN A 109 -36.50 -25.65 -13.79
C ASN A 109 -37.44 -26.09 -14.93
N GLU A 110 -37.71 -25.24 -15.92
CA GLU A 110 -38.31 -25.62 -17.23
C GLU A 110 -37.81 -24.66 -18.33
N ASP A 111 -36.71 -25.04 -18.99
CA ASP A 111 -36.44 -24.69 -20.40
C ASP A 111 -37.36 -25.59 -21.26
N PRO A 112 -38.01 -25.09 -22.33
CA PRO A 112 -37.29 -24.98 -23.61
C PRO A 112 -37.79 -23.85 -24.52
N VAL A 113 -36.99 -23.49 -25.54
CA VAL A 113 -37.40 -23.56 -26.96
C VAL A 113 -36.23 -23.10 -27.84
N ILE A 114 -35.81 -24.06 -28.66
CA ILE A 114 -34.89 -23.96 -29.77
C ILE A 114 -35.60 -23.26 -30.93
N ILE A 115 -35.01 -22.21 -31.51
CA ILE A 115 -35.30 -21.79 -32.88
C ILE A 115 -33.99 -21.80 -33.67
N LEU A 116 -33.79 -22.88 -34.43
CA LEU A 116 -32.92 -22.89 -35.59
C LEU A 116 -33.55 -22.00 -36.66
N ALA A 117 -32.79 -21.01 -37.14
CA ALA A 117 -32.96 -20.46 -38.48
C ALA A 117 -31.58 -20.30 -39.11
N ASP A 118 -31.30 -21.25 -39.98
CA ASP A 118 -30.23 -21.27 -40.96
C ASP A 118 -30.56 -20.26 -42.07
N ALA A 119 -29.64 -19.34 -42.37
CA ALA A 119 -29.69 -18.53 -43.58
C ALA A 119 -28.27 -18.09 -43.95
N SER A 120 -27.58 -18.97 -44.67
CA SER A 120 -26.47 -18.62 -45.55
C SER A 120 -26.86 -17.48 -46.49
N ALA A 121 -26.18 -16.34 -46.39
CA ALA A 121 -26.08 -15.37 -47.46
C ALA A 121 -24.65 -14.84 -47.51
N ASN A 122 -23.91 -15.45 -48.44
CA ASN A 122 -22.62 -15.02 -48.93
C ASN A 122 -22.74 -13.61 -49.54
N ILE A 123 -22.08 -12.63 -48.92
CA ILE A 123 -21.79 -11.33 -49.55
C ILE A 123 -20.30 -11.07 -49.34
N GLU A 124 -19.52 -11.49 -50.32
CA GLU A 124 -18.20 -10.94 -50.59
C GLU A 124 -18.36 -9.43 -50.87
N LYS A 125 -18.01 -8.60 -49.88
CA LYS A 125 -17.78 -7.19 -50.11
C LYS A 125 -16.33 -6.88 -49.79
N GLU A 126 -15.58 -6.82 -50.88
CA GLU A 126 -14.22 -6.33 -51.00
C GLU A 126 -14.10 -4.96 -50.30
N ALA A 127 -13.54 -4.99 -49.09
CA ALA A 127 -13.20 -3.80 -48.33
C ALA A 127 -11.74 -3.45 -48.64
N GLU A 128 -11.61 -2.42 -49.47
CA GLU A 128 -10.42 -1.63 -49.75
C GLU A 128 -9.63 -1.37 -48.45
N ILE A 129 -8.45 -1.99 -48.37
CA ILE A 129 -7.51 -1.87 -47.25
C ILE A 129 -6.97 -0.44 -47.23
N LYS A 130 -7.58 0.42 -46.43
CA LYS A 130 -6.90 1.60 -45.89
C LYS A 130 -5.93 1.13 -44.80
N PRO A 131 -4.71 1.68 -44.73
CA PRO A 131 -3.73 1.25 -43.74
C PRO A 131 -4.30 1.52 -42.34
N VAL A 132 -4.50 0.45 -41.58
CA VAL A 132 -4.79 0.50 -40.15
C VAL A 132 -3.57 1.13 -39.49
N SER A 133 -3.68 2.41 -39.15
CA SER A 133 -2.72 3.11 -38.31
C SER A 133 -2.61 2.35 -36.98
N SER A 134 -1.41 1.88 -36.66
CA SER A 134 -1.05 1.17 -35.44
C SER A 134 -0.97 2.09 -34.21
N GLU A 135 -1.82 3.11 -34.13
CA GLU A 135 -1.75 4.21 -33.14
C GLU A 135 -2.54 3.96 -31.84
N ALA A 136 -3.10 2.78 -31.62
CA ALA A 136 -3.94 2.50 -30.45
C ALA A 136 -3.24 1.79 -29.26
N GLU A 137 -1.96 1.42 -29.36
CA GLU A 137 -1.22 0.74 -28.29
C GLU A 137 -0.08 1.57 -27.66
N GLY A 138 -0.19 2.90 -27.70
CA GLY A 138 0.84 3.81 -27.18
C GLY A 138 0.47 4.44 -25.84
N LEU A 139 1.46 4.54 -24.93
CA LEU A 139 1.35 5.41 -23.76
C LEU A 139 1.22 6.86 -24.23
N ALA A 140 0.14 7.56 -23.84
CA ALA A 140 -0.06 8.96 -24.21
C ALA A 140 1.07 9.84 -23.66
N THR A 141 1.52 10.84 -24.42
CA THR A 141 2.58 11.75 -23.96
C THR A 141 2.07 12.61 -22.80
N PRO A 142 2.77 12.66 -21.64
CA PRO A 142 2.39 13.52 -20.53
C PRO A 142 2.37 15.01 -20.93
N GLY A 143 1.43 15.77 -20.36
CA GLY A 143 1.32 17.21 -20.63
C GLY A 143 2.42 18.03 -19.94
N SER A 144 2.41 19.35 -20.16
CA SER A 144 3.37 20.28 -19.55
C SER A 144 3.33 20.35 -18.00
N TRP A 145 2.31 19.76 -17.39
CA TRP A 145 2.15 19.59 -15.94
C TRP A 145 3.03 18.45 -15.37
N ALA A 146 3.55 17.57 -16.23
CA ALA A 146 4.34 16.42 -15.82
C ALA A 146 5.69 16.86 -15.25
N ASN A 147 6.02 16.36 -14.06
CA ASN A 147 7.31 16.62 -13.43
C ASN A 147 8.41 15.79 -14.11
N VAL A 148 9.67 16.11 -13.80
CA VAL A 148 10.84 15.44 -14.37
C VAL A 148 10.84 13.93 -14.09
N THR A 149 10.26 13.49 -12.96
CA THR A 149 10.16 12.07 -12.62
C THR A 149 9.22 11.32 -13.57
N LEU A 150 8.04 11.87 -13.82
CA LEU A 150 7.06 11.30 -14.76
C LEU A 150 7.59 11.32 -16.19
N GLN A 151 8.22 12.43 -16.60
CA GLN A 151 8.86 12.54 -17.93
C GLN A 151 9.94 11.46 -18.12
N ARG A 152 10.83 11.28 -17.13
CA ARG A 152 11.87 10.25 -17.18
C ARG A 152 11.28 8.83 -17.25
N ALA A 153 10.23 8.56 -16.48
CA ALA A 153 9.57 7.25 -16.50
C ALA A 153 8.91 6.99 -17.86
N PHE A 154 8.29 8.01 -18.46
CA PHE A 154 7.73 7.96 -19.81
C PHE A 154 8.82 7.73 -20.87
N GLU A 155 9.94 8.46 -20.83
CA GLU A 155 11.07 8.23 -21.73
C GLU A 155 11.63 6.80 -21.60
N GLY A 156 11.72 6.29 -20.36
CA GLY A 156 12.07 4.90 -20.08
C GLY A 156 11.13 3.92 -20.76
N TYR A 157 9.82 4.17 -20.72
CA TYR A 157 8.82 3.35 -21.41
C TYR A 157 9.00 3.38 -22.94
N GLN A 158 9.23 4.56 -23.52
CA GLN A 158 9.41 4.73 -24.97
C GLN A 158 10.70 4.08 -25.47
N SER A 159 11.77 4.11 -24.68
CA SER A 159 13.06 3.50 -25.00
C SER A 159 13.11 1.98 -24.75
N ALA A 160 12.08 1.38 -24.14
CA ALA A 160 12.11 0.00 -23.72
C ALA A 160 11.95 -0.98 -24.92
N GLU A 161 12.97 -1.82 -25.10
CA GLU A 161 13.04 -2.81 -26.19
C GLU A 161 12.35 -4.15 -25.86
N THR A 162 12.11 -4.42 -24.57
CA THR A 162 11.49 -5.68 -24.12
C THR A 162 10.18 -5.42 -23.40
N GLU A 163 9.23 -6.36 -23.49
CA GLU A 163 7.94 -6.28 -22.78
C GLU A 163 8.14 -6.14 -21.27
N LEU A 164 9.13 -6.83 -20.69
CA LEU A 164 9.45 -6.72 -19.27
C LEU A 164 10.00 -5.33 -18.91
N ALA A 165 10.89 -4.75 -19.73
CA ALA A 165 11.40 -3.40 -19.50
C ALA A 165 10.28 -2.36 -19.64
N ARG A 166 9.42 -2.51 -20.65
CA ARG A 166 8.28 -1.63 -20.89
C ARG A 166 7.28 -1.71 -19.72
N TYR A 167 7.01 -2.92 -19.22
CA TYR A 167 6.17 -3.14 -18.05
C TYR A 167 6.73 -2.46 -16.80
N ASN A 168 8.03 -2.62 -16.53
CA ASN A 168 8.67 -1.98 -15.38
C ASN A 168 8.66 -0.45 -15.49
N ALA A 169 8.89 0.10 -16.68
CA ALA A 169 8.79 1.55 -16.89
C ALA A 169 7.35 2.06 -16.70
N LEU A 170 6.35 1.32 -17.17
CA LEU A 170 4.94 1.66 -16.94
C LEU A 170 4.58 1.64 -15.44
N GLN A 171 5.11 0.68 -14.68
CA GLN A 171 4.97 0.67 -13.22
C GLN A 171 5.52 1.96 -12.59
N ASP A 172 6.64 2.49 -13.08
CA ASP A 172 7.22 3.73 -12.56
C ASP A 172 6.34 4.95 -12.91
N VAL A 173 5.74 4.98 -14.10
CA VAL A 173 4.76 6.00 -14.52
C VAL A 173 3.54 5.96 -13.59
N ILE A 174 2.95 4.79 -13.37
CA ILE A 174 1.79 4.60 -12.48
C ILE A 174 2.14 4.99 -11.04
N ALA A 175 3.32 4.60 -10.56
CA ALA A 175 3.77 4.92 -9.22
C ALA A 175 3.89 6.42 -8.99
N GLU A 176 4.37 7.20 -9.97
CA GLU A 176 4.41 8.66 -9.87
C GLU A 176 3.00 9.26 -9.90
N CYS A 177 2.12 8.78 -10.78
CA CYS A 177 0.71 9.22 -10.81
C CYS A 177 0.01 8.97 -9.47
N TYR A 178 0.24 7.81 -8.87
CA TYR A 178 -0.30 7.44 -7.56
C TYR A 178 0.19 8.35 -6.43
N LYS A 179 1.47 8.72 -6.42
CA LYS A 179 2.03 9.67 -5.44
C LYS A 179 1.39 11.05 -5.57
N GLN A 180 1.18 11.50 -6.82
CA GLN A 180 0.64 12.81 -7.16
C GLN A 180 -0.89 12.83 -7.32
N ARG A 181 -1.60 11.77 -6.91
CA ARG A 181 -3.05 11.58 -7.18
C ARG A 181 -3.99 12.67 -6.62
N LYS A 182 -3.48 13.63 -5.85
CA LYS A 182 -4.22 14.81 -5.42
C LYS A 182 -4.27 15.91 -6.48
N SER A 183 -3.39 15.85 -7.47
CA SER A 183 -3.48 16.64 -8.69
C SER A 183 -4.42 15.97 -9.68
N THR A 184 -5.39 16.73 -10.19
CA THR A 184 -6.37 16.25 -11.17
C THR A 184 -5.71 15.70 -12.43
N ASP A 185 -4.64 16.33 -12.91
CA ASP A 185 -3.94 15.91 -14.13
C ASP A 185 -3.29 14.53 -13.96
N TYR A 186 -2.55 14.32 -12.87
CA TYR A 186 -1.91 13.02 -12.58
C TYR A 186 -2.94 11.93 -12.30
N LEU A 187 -4.02 12.29 -11.60
CA LEU A 187 -5.09 11.37 -11.27
C LEU A 187 -5.78 10.86 -12.55
N ALA A 188 -6.20 11.76 -13.43
CA ALA A 188 -6.86 11.41 -14.69
C ALA A 188 -5.92 10.64 -15.62
N TYR A 189 -4.68 11.12 -15.79
CA TYR A 189 -3.69 10.47 -16.64
C TYR A 189 -3.37 9.05 -16.13
N GLY A 190 -3.14 8.89 -14.83
CA GLY A 190 -2.83 7.58 -14.23
C GLY A 190 -3.99 6.59 -14.30
N ALA A 191 -5.23 7.04 -14.08
CA ALA A 191 -6.42 6.20 -14.18
C ALA A 191 -6.60 5.62 -15.60
N ALA A 192 -6.32 6.42 -16.64
CA ALA A 192 -6.40 6.01 -18.04
C ALA A 192 -5.38 4.91 -18.44
N LEU A 193 -4.41 4.58 -17.58
CA LEU A 193 -3.38 3.57 -17.88
C LEU A 193 -3.82 2.14 -17.59
N CYS A 194 -5.03 1.92 -17.07
CA CYS A 194 -5.48 0.61 -16.59
C CYS A 194 -5.42 -0.48 -17.68
N GLU A 195 -6.02 -0.23 -18.84
CA GLU A 195 -6.07 -1.21 -19.93
C GLU A 195 -4.67 -1.52 -20.47
N LEU A 196 -3.86 -0.48 -20.69
CA LEU A 196 -2.47 -0.61 -21.13
C LEU A 196 -1.64 -1.44 -20.14
N TYR A 197 -1.82 -1.19 -18.85
CA TYR A 197 -1.15 -1.93 -17.79
C TYR A 197 -1.50 -3.41 -17.81
N LEU A 198 -2.78 -3.75 -17.95
CA LEU A 198 -3.23 -5.15 -17.98
C LEU A 198 -2.71 -5.88 -19.21
N ALA A 199 -2.83 -5.27 -20.39
CA ALA A 199 -2.31 -5.85 -21.63
C ALA A 199 -0.81 -6.13 -21.51
N LEU A 200 -0.04 -5.15 -21.01
CA LEU A 200 1.40 -5.26 -20.87
C LEU A 200 1.82 -6.23 -19.75
N PHE A 201 1.06 -6.31 -18.65
CA PHE A 201 1.26 -7.30 -17.60
C PHE A 201 1.16 -8.71 -18.16
N HIS A 202 0.12 -9.02 -18.92
CA HIS A 202 -0.07 -10.35 -19.50
C HIS A 202 1.04 -10.70 -20.48
N ARG A 203 1.43 -9.77 -21.36
CA ARG A 203 2.57 -9.96 -22.28
C ARG A 203 3.86 -10.21 -21.53
N ALA A 204 4.21 -9.34 -20.57
CA ALA A 204 5.41 -9.49 -19.76
C ALA A 204 5.40 -10.79 -18.93
N ASN A 205 4.25 -11.19 -18.40
CA ASN A 205 4.12 -12.43 -17.63
C ASN A 205 4.31 -13.68 -18.50
N ALA A 206 3.87 -13.63 -19.76
CA ALA A 206 4.06 -14.71 -20.72
C ALA A 206 5.52 -14.84 -21.19
N THR A 207 6.25 -13.72 -21.33
CA THR A 207 7.60 -13.71 -21.91
C THR A 207 8.73 -13.64 -20.88
N LYS A 208 8.44 -13.39 -19.60
CA LYS A 208 9.49 -13.25 -18.58
C LYS A 208 10.25 -14.56 -18.34
N PRO A 209 11.55 -14.47 -17.97
CA PRO A 209 12.27 -15.62 -17.45
C PRO A 209 11.58 -16.19 -16.20
N LYS A 210 11.60 -17.52 -16.03
CA LYS A 210 10.92 -18.20 -14.91
C LYS A 210 11.39 -17.74 -13.53
N GLN A 211 12.63 -17.26 -13.43
CA GLN A 211 13.25 -16.80 -12.18
C GLN A 211 12.86 -15.35 -11.82
N VAL A 212 12.23 -14.62 -12.74
CA VAL A 212 11.83 -13.22 -12.53
C VAL A 212 10.38 -13.18 -12.09
N GLU A 213 10.13 -12.62 -10.92
CA GLU A 213 8.79 -12.27 -10.46
C GLU A 213 8.45 -10.84 -10.93
N LEU A 214 7.21 -10.64 -11.37
CA LEU A 214 6.75 -9.30 -11.73
C LEU A 214 6.38 -8.53 -10.46
N LYS A 215 6.75 -7.25 -10.41
CA LYS A 215 6.16 -6.33 -9.43
C LYS A 215 4.66 -6.23 -9.72
N THR A 216 3.81 -6.31 -8.71
CA THR A 216 2.35 -6.27 -8.86
C THR A 216 1.69 -5.11 -8.11
N THR A 217 2.48 -4.21 -7.55
CA THR A 217 2.01 -3.00 -6.84
C THR A 217 1.12 -2.10 -7.71
N GLY A 218 1.31 -2.13 -9.03
CA GLY A 218 0.48 -1.41 -9.99
C GLY A 218 -1.00 -1.71 -9.91
N PHE A 219 -1.41 -2.96 -9.62
CA PHE A 219 -2.83 -3.32 -9.43
C PHE A 219 -3.48 -2.50 -8.31
N MET A 220 -2.81 -2.43 -7.16
CA MET A 220 -3.29 -1.67 -6.00
C MET A 220 -3.29 -0.15 -6.27
N GLN A 221 -2.24 0.35 -6.92
CA GLN A 221 -2.10 1.78 -7.24
C GLN A 221 -3.18 2.24 -8.23
N LEU A 222 -3.38 1.49 -9.32
CA LEU A 222 -4.41 1.76 -10.31
C LEU A 222 -5.82 1.63 -9.72
N ALA A 223 -6.10 0.61 -8.91
CA ALA A 223 -7.40 0.49 -8.24
C ALA A 223 -7.70 1.71 -7.35
N THR A 224 -6.68 2.30 -6.73
CA THR A 224 -6.84 3.55 -5.95
C THR A 224 -7.09 4.75 -6.86
N LEU A 225 -6.35 4.89 -7.96
CA LEU A 225 -6.54 5.97 -8.94
C LEU A 225 -7.93 5.92 -9.60
N LEU A 226 -8.41 4.72 -9.97
CA LEU A 226 -9.74 4.50 -10.52
C LEU A 226 -10.84 4.81 -9.49
N ASN A 227 -10.65 4.41 -8.23
CA ASN A 227 -11.58 4.76 -7.16
C ASN A 227 -11.63 6.28 -6.91
N ASP A 228 -10.47 6.96 -6.90
CA ASP A 228 -10.39 8.41 -6.69
C ASP A 228 -10.99 9.20 -7.86
N THR A 229 -11.03 8.63 -9.08
CA THR A 229 -11.75 9.17 -10.25
C THR A 229 -13.21 8.74 -10.34
N GLN A 230 -13.72 8.00 -9.35
CA GLN A 230 -15.08 7.43 -9.34
C GLN A 230 -15.35 6.42 -10.48
N ALA A 231 -14.31 5.91 -11.14
CA ALA A 231 -14.39 4.78 -12.07
C ALA A 231 -14.51 3.45 -11.29
N PHE A 232 -15.57 3.33 -10.47
CA PHE A 232 -15.72 2.25 -9.49
C PHE A 232 -15.78 0.86 -10.14
N ASN A 233 -16.50 0.72 -11.26
CA ASN A 233 -16.63 -0.55 -11.97
C ASN A 233 -15.29 -1.05 -12.49
N GLU A 234 -14.48 -0.16 -13.08
CA GLU A 234 -13.14 -0.49 -13.55
C GLU A 234 -12.20 -0.84 -12.39
N ALA A 235 -12.30 -0.10 -11.28
CA ALA A 235 -11.52 -0.37 -10.07
C ALA A 235 -11.84 -1.77 -9.49
N ILE A 236 -13.12 -2.13 -9.44
CA ILE A 236 -13.58 -3.45 -8.98
C ILE A 236 -13.10 -4.55 -9.94
N ALA A 237 -13.29 -4.37 -11.25
CA ALA A 237 -12.86 -5.35 -12.26
C ALA A 237 -11.35 -5.60 -12.20
N LEU A 238 -10.54 -4.56 -12.03
CA LEU A 238 -9.09 -4.67 -11.85
C LEU A 238 -8.73 -5.48 -10.59
N CYS A 239 -9.43 -5.23 -9.48
CA CYS A 239 -9.21 -5.98 -8.24
C CYS A 239 -9.61 -7.45 -8.39
N GLN A 240 -10.74 -7.74 -9.04
CA GLN A 240 -11.19 -9.10 -9.32
C GLN A 240 -10.19 -9.85 -10.20
N GLN A 241 -9.61 -9.17 -11.20
CA GLN A 241 -8.54 -9.75 -12.00
C GLN A 241 -7.30 -10.07 -11.16
N ALA A 242 -6.91 -9.18 -10.25
CA ALA A 242 -5.81 -9.44 -9.33
C ALA A 242 -6.06 -10.67 -8.44
N VAL A 243 -7.29 -10.83 -7.93
CA VAL A 243 -7.71 -12.04 -7.17
C VAL A 243 -7.61 -13.29 -8.04
N SER A 244 -8.09 -13.24 -9.29
CA SER A 244 -8.02 -14.38 -10.21
C SER A 244 -6.59 -14.83 -10.53
N LEU A 245 -5.64 -13.89 -10.46
CA LEU A 245 -4.20 -14.11 -10.63
C LEU A 245 -3.49 -14.56 -9.34
N GLY A 246 -4.22 -14.67 -8.22
CA GLY A 246 -3.68 -15.04 -6.91
C GLY A 246 -2.81 -13.95 -6.28
N LEU A 247 -3.04 -12.69 -6.64
CA LEU A 247 -2.28 -11.55 -6.13
C LEU A 247 -2.89 -11.02 -4.82
N THR A 248 -2.05 -10.40 -3.98
CA THR A 248 -2.47 -9.68 -2.77
C THR A 248 -2.11 -8.20 -2.88
N ASP A 249 -2.94 -7.33 -2.29
CA ASP A 249 -2.75 -5.88 -2.30
C ASP A 249 -1.83 -5.39 -1.15
N GLY A 250 -1.27 -6.32 -0.37
CA GLY A 250 -0.38 -6.04 0.76
C GLY A 250 -1.12 -5.72 2.07
N THR A 251 -2.46 -5.70 2.07
CA THR A 251 -3.26 -5.56 3.28
C THR A 251 -3.68 -6.92 3.84
N VAL A 252 -4.11 -6.95 5.11
CA VAL A 252 -4.61 -8.16 5.78
C VAL A 252 -5.77 -8.81 5.02
N THR A 253 -6.61 -7.99 4.39
CA THR A 253 -7.83 -8.43 3.68
C THR A 253 -7.64 -8.62 2.18
N GLY A 254 -6.46 -8.33 1.64
CA GLY A 254 -6.20 -8.43 0.20
C GLY A 254 -7.09 -7.53 -0.68
N PHE A 255 -7.20 -7.93 -1.95
CA PHE A 255 -8.03 -7.25 -2.94
C PHE A 255 -9.53 -7.43 -2.68
N GLU A 256 -9.93 -8.49 -2.00
CA GLU A 256 -11.31 -8.77 -1.58
C GLU A 256 -11.82 -7.67 -0.65
N GLY A 257 -11.05 -7.33 0.39
CA GLY A 257 -11.40 -6.22 1.27
C GLY A 257 -11.41 -4.87 0.57
N ARG A 258 -10.59 -4.70 -0.48
CA ARG A 258 -10.58 -3.49 -1.32
C ARG A 258 -11.83 -3.39 -2.16
N ILE A 259 -12.27 -4.48 -2.80
CA ILE A 259 -13.54 -4.54 -3.56
C ILE A 259 -14.69 -4.06 -2.68
N SER A 260 -14.84 -4.61 -1.47
CA SER A 260 -15.92 -4.19 -0.56
C SER A 260 -15.86 -2.72 -0.14
N ARG A 261 -14.68 -2.10 -0.08
CA ARG A 261 -14.54 -0.66 0.20
C ARG A 261 -14.93 0.19 -1.02
N ILE A 262 -14.57 -0.24 -2.22
CA ILE A 262 -14.92 0.44 -3.46
C ILE A 262 -16.44 0.36 -3.69
N GLU A 263 -17.07 -0.79 -3.48
CA GLU A 263 -18.53 -0.97 -3.57
C GLU A 263 -19.28 -0.03 -2.61
N LYS A 264 -18.78 0.12 -1.37
CA LYS A 264 -19.34 1.09 -0.40
C LYS A 264 -19.18 2.53 -0.87
N ALA A 265 -18.04 2.88 -1.47
CA ALA A 265 -17.81 4.21 -2.03
C ALA A 265 -18.75 4.48 -3.22
N GLN A 266 -18.96 3.49 -4.09
CA GLN A 266 -19.90 3.53 -5.21
C GLN A 266 -21.34 3.74 -4.73
N ALA A 267 -21.79 2.95 -3.74
CA ALA A 267 -23.13 3.09 -3.17
C ALA A 267 -23.34 4.49 -2.57
N LYS A 268 -22.33 5.00 -1.85
CA LYS A 268 -22.37 6.35 -1.28
C LYS A 268 -22.46 7.43 -2.37
N ALA A 269 -21.68 7.31 -3.44
CA ALA A 269 -21.69 8.25 -4.56
C ALA A 269 -23.02 8.23 -5.34
N ALA A 270 -23.69 7.08 -5.42
CA ALA A 270 -25.01 6.96 -6.06
C ALA A 270 -26.15 7.63 -5.26
N THR A 271 -25.95 7.85 -3.96
CA THR A 271 -26.93 8.50 -3.06
C THR A 271 -26.66 9.98 -2.78
N ALA A 272 -25.54 10.51 -3.30
CA ALA A 272 -25.09 11.89 -3.08
C ALA A 272 -25.54 12.83 -4.20
#